data_AF-A0AAW0BMC5-F1
#
_entry.id   AF-A0AAW0BMC5-F1
#
_cell.length_a   1.000
_cell.length_b   1.000
_cell.length_c   1.000
_cell.angle_alpha   90.00
_cell.angle_beta   90.00
_cell.angle_gamma   90.00
#
_symmetry.space_group_name_H-M   'P 1'
#
loop_
_entity.id
_entity.type
_entity.pdbx_description
1 polymer ?
#
loop_
_entity_poly.entity_id
_entity_poly.type
_entity_poly.pdbx_seq_one_letter_code
_entity_poly.pdbx_strand_id
1 'polypeptide(L)'
;RVVVIDGITIGHPCCGIYNCPEPLISNRHRFCHGHNHHHKICAVDGCLEANEDGYMTCAEPDDRLLETNHKKRDKAFFQLRGRLQRSNVAHPNDA
;
A
#
# COMPACT_ATOMS: atom_id res chain seq x y z
N ARG A 1 11.48 -17.88 15.45
CA ARG A 1 10.35 -18.34 14.60
C ARG A 1 10.85 -18.33 13.15
N VAL A 2 10.66 -19.41 12.41
CA VAL A 2 11.05 -19.52 10.99
C VAL A 2 9.77 -19.53 10.17
N VAL A 3 9.71 -18.69 9.13
CA VAL A 3 8.58 -18.62 8.20
C VAL A 3 9.08 -19.15 6.86
N VAL A 4 8.45 -20.22 6.35
CA VAL A 4 8.70 -20.77 5.02
C VAL A 4 7.56 -20.30 4.13
N ILE A 5 7.90 -19.55 3.08
CA ILE A 5 6.94 -19.09 2.06
C ILE A 5 7.20 -19.84 0.75
N ASP A 6 6.14 -20.14 0.02
CA ASP A 6 6.17 -20.87 -1.25
C ASP A 6 6.70 -20.04 -2.44
N GLY A 7 7.00 -18.76 -2.23
CA GLY A 7 7.55 -17.84 -3.25
C GLY A 7 6.57 -17.44 -4.35
N ILE A 8 5.55 -18.27 -4.61
CA ILE A 8 4.50 -18.07 -5.62
C ILE A 8 3.52 -16.97 -5.17
N THR A 9 3.29 -16.86 -3.86
CA THR A 9 2.32 -15.92 -3.29
C THR A 9 2.90 -14.53 -2.99
N ILE A 10 4.16 -14.26 -3.37
CA ILE A 10 4.78 -12.94 -3.16
C ILE A 10 4.02 -11.89 -3.98
N GLY A 11 3.37 -10.96 -3.28
CA GLY A 11 2.55 -9.91 -3.89
C GLY A 11 1.12 -10.33 -4.23
N HIS A 12 0.67 -11.52 -3.81
CA HIS A 12 -0.74 -11.87 -3.88
C HIS A 12 -1.54 -10.92 -2.95
N PRO A 13 -2.55 -10.21 -3.46
CA PRO A 13 -3.31 -9.29 -2.64
C PRO A 13 -4.17 -10.08 -1.65
N CYS A 14 -3.93 -9.84 -0.36
CA CYS A 14 -4.63 -10.47 0.75
C CYS A 14 -5.42 -9.43 1.52
N CYS A 15 -6.35 -9.89 2.37
CA CYS A 15 -7.00 -9.03 3.34
C CYS A 15 -5.97 -8.35 4.26
N GLY A 16 -6.19 -7.07 4.55
CA GLY A 16 -5.34 -6.27 5.43
C GLY A 16 -5.40 -6.65 6.92
N ILE A 17 -6.31 -7.55 7.31
CA ILE A 17 -6.34 -8.11 8.66
C ILE A 17 -5.32 -9.24 8.77
N TYR A 18 -4.48 -9.17 9.79
CA TYR A 18 -3.43 -10.15 10.04
C TYR A 18 -3.99 -11.58 10.12
N ASN A 19 -3.38 -12.51 9.38
CA ASN A 19 -3.77 -13.92 9.28
C ASN A 19 -5.22 -14.18 8.82
N CYS A 20 -5.86 -13.23 8.12
CA CYS A 20 -7.15 -13.49 7.51
C CYS A 20 -6.98 -14.40 6.28
N PRO A 21 -7.64 -15.59 6.23
CA PRO A 21 -7.51 -16.53 5.12
C PRO A 21 -8.47 -16.21 3.96
N GLU A 22 -9.42 -15.30 4.17
CA GLU A 22 -10.47 -15.01 3.21
C GLU A 22 -9.93 -14.21 2.00
N PRO A 23 -10.31 -14.60 0.77
CA PRO A 23 -9.90 -13.87 -0.42
C PRO A 23 -10.58 -12.50 -0.49
N LEU A 24 -9.92 -11.57 -1.18
CA LEU A 24 -10.51 -10.28 -1.51
C LEU A 24 -11.60 -10.46 -2.56
N ILE A 25 -12.68 -9.67 -2.46
CA ILE A 25 -13.74 -9.62 -3.48
C ILE A 25 -13.17 -9.13 -4.82
N SER A 26 -12.21 -8.21 -4.75
CA SER A 26 -11.49 -7.68 -5.90
C SER A 26 -10.06 -7.38 -5.47
N ASN A 27 -9.11 -7.52 -6.40
CA ASN A 27 -7.71 -7.14 -6.19
C ASN A 27 -7.52 -5.65 -5.83
N ARG A 28 -8.55 -4.81 -5.99
CA ARG A 28 -8.55 -3.40 -5.56
C ARG A 28 -9.00 -3.18 -4.12
N HIS A 29 -9.65 -4.16 -3.50
CA HIS A 29 -10.08 -4.05 -2.11
C HIS A 29 -8.90 -4.28 -1.16
N ARG A 30 -8.92 -3.59 -0.02
CA ARG A 30 -7.96 -3.76 1.07
C ARG A 30 -8.40 -4.86 2.03
N PHE A 31 -9.70 -5.09 2.12
CA PHE A 31 -10.29 -6.05 3.05
C PHE A 31 -11.20 -7.04 2.30
N CYS A 32 -11.29 -8.25 2.83
CA CYS A 32 -12.21 -9.26 2.33
C CYS A 32 -13.67 -8.88 2.67
N HIS A 33 -14.63 -9.66 2.17
CA HIS A 33 -16.05 -9.44 2.46
C HIS A 33 -16.36 -9.39 3.97
N GLY A 34 -15.76 -10.29 4.76
CA GLY A 34 -15.96 -10.33 6.21
C GLY A 34 -15.42 -9.11 6.96
N HIS A 35 -14.39 -8.44 6.41
CA HIS A 35 -13.77 -7.26 7.01
C HIS A 35 -14.08 -5.97 6.26
N ASN A 36 -15.15 -5.95 5.46
CA ASN A 36 -15.51 -4.80 4.66
C ASN A 36 -15.79 -3.54 5.50
N HIS A 37 -16.17 -3.69 6.78
CA HIS A 37 -16.39 -2.53 7.65
C HIS A 37 -15.10 -1.73 7.93
N HIS A 38 -13.93 -2.37 7.88
CA HIS A 38 -12.64 -1.69 8.06
C HIS A 38 -12.32 -0.72 6.91
N HIS A 39 -13.04 -0.81 5.78
CA HIS A 39 -12.98 0.22 4.74
C HIS A 39 -13.55 1.57 5.19
N LYS A 40 -14.28 1.63 6.30
CA LYS A 40 -14.87 2.86 6.85
C LYS A 40 -14.17 3.36 8.11
N ILE A 41 -13.07 2.74 8.50
CA ILE A 41 -12.29 3.08 9.69
C ILE A 41 -10.96 3.69 9.23
N CYS A 42 -10.42 4.61 10.03
CA CYS A 42 -9.10 5.15 9.83
C CYS A 42 -8.06 4.02 9.65
N ALA A 43 -7.20 4.16 8.65
CA ALA A 43 -6.16 3.20 8.35
C ALA A 43 -4.97 3.26 9.31
N VAL A 44 -4.92 4.23 10.22
CA VAL A 44 -3.83 4.38 11.19
C VAL A 44 -4.03 3.43 12.36
N ASP A 45 -2.98 2.67 12.70
CA ASP A 45 -2.99 1.75 13.83
C ASP A 45 -3.32 2.48 15.14
N GLY A 46 -4.37 2.04 15.82
CA GLY A 46 -4.83 2.62 17.08
C GLY A 46 -5.89 3.72 16.94
N CYS A 47 -6.17 4.21 15.72
CA CYS A 47 -7.26 5.14 15.45
C CYS A 47 -8.54 4.37 15.09
N LEU A 48 -9.63 4.61 15.82
CA LEU A 48 -10.93 3.94 15.61
C LEU A 48 -11.97 4.86 14.97
N GLU A 49 -11.58 6.10 14.64
CA GLU A 49 -12.45 7.08 14.01
C GLU A 49 -12.82 6.66 12.58
N ALA A 50 -13.96 7.17 12.12
CA ALA A 50 -14.38 6.97 10.73
C ALA A 50 -13.43 7.68 9.77
N ASN A 51 -13.17 7.06 8.63
CA ASN A 51 -12.44 7.74 7.57
C ASN A 51 -13.32 8.77 6.85
N GLU A 52 -12.67 9.73 6.21
CA GLU A 52 -13.35 10.72 5.38
C GLU A 52 -13.44 10.24 3.94
N ASP A 53 -14.53 10.59 3.24
CA ASP A 53 -14.73 10.25 1.84
C ASP A 53 -13.55 10.69 0.96
N GLY A 54 -13.00 9.75 0.19
CA GLY A 54 -11.82 9.96 -0.66
C GLY A 54 -10.47 9.80 0.05
N TYR A 55 -10.48 9.56 1.36
CA TYR A 55 -9.30 9.33 2.18
C TYR A 55 -9.35 7.99 2.88
N MET A 56 -8.18 7.48 3.24
CA MET A 56 -8.06 6.26 4.05
C MET A 56 -7.94 6.58 5.54
N THR A 57 -7.86 7.85 5.89
CA THR A 57 -7.66 8.36 7.25
C THR A 57 -8.84 9.21 7.71
N CYS A 58 -8.97 9.41 9.02
CA CYS A 58 -9.93 10.34 9.61
C CYS A 58 -9.52 11.80 9.32
N ALA A 59 -10.28 12.76 9.82
CA ALA A 59 -10.00 14.20 9.65
C ALA A 59 -8.84 14.71 10.53
N GLU A 60 -8.23 13.85 11.36
CA GLU A 60 -7.09 14.23 12.19
C GLU A 60 -5.89 14.62 11.32
N PRO A 61 -5.25 15.78 11.57
CA PRO A 61 -4.19 16.29 10.71
C PRO A 61 -2.94 15.40 10.67
N ASP A 62 -2.60 14.72 11.76
CA ASP A 62 -1.45 13.81 11.83
C ASP A 62 -1.68 12.56 10.97
N ASP A 63 -2.83 11.90 11.13
CA ASP A 63 -3.23 10.76 10.30
C ASP A 63 -3.29 11.16 8.82
N ARG A 64 -3.84 12.34 8.51
CA ARG A 64 -3.90 12.84 7.13
C ARG A 64 -2.52 13.10 6.55
N LEU A 65 -1.61 13.65 7.36
CA LEU A 65 -0.22 13.86 6.96
C LEU A 65 0.47 12.53 6.67
N LEU A 66 0.22 11.49 7.48
CA LEU A 66 0.75 10.15 7.25
C LEU A 66 0.30 9.60 5.89
N GLU A 67 -0.99 9.70 5.57
CA GLU A 67 -1.53 9.25 4.28
C GLU A 67 -0.91 10.02 3.10
N THR A 68 -0.79 11.35 3.22
CA THR A 68 -0.18 12.16 2.15
C THR A 68 1.29 11.82 1.92
N ASN A 69 2.06 11.58 2.99
CA ASN A 69 3.45 11.17 2.91
C ASN A 69 3.59 9.77 2.31
N HIS A 70 2.70 8.83 2.65
CA HIS A 70 2.66 7.51 2.01
C HIS A 70 2.46 7.64 0.50
N LYS A 71 1.43 8.38 0.06
CA LYS A 71 1.14 8.62 -1.36
C LYS A 71 2.31 9.29 -2.11
N LYS A 72 3.08 10.14 -1.45
CA LYS A 72 4.28 10.76 -2.01
C LYS A 72 5.42 9.75 -2.16
N ARG A 73 5.65 8.89 -1.16
CA ARG A 73 6.69 7.85 -1.19
C ARG A 73 6.48 6.88 -2.35
N ASP A 74 5.25 6.44 -2.57
CA ASP A 74 4.93 5.54 -3.68
C ASP A 74 5.33 6.14 -5.03
N LYS A 75 5.17 7.45 -5.21
CA LYS A 75 5.59 8.17 -6.43
C LYS A 75 7.10 8.33 -6.56
N ALA A 76 7.84 8.42 -5.45
CA ALA A 76 9.28 8.68 -5.46
C ALA A 76 10.08 7.54 -6.12
N PHE A 77 9.68 6.29 -5.91
CA PHE A 77 10.34 5.14 -6.56
C PHE A 77 10.19 5.14 -8.09
N PHE A 78 9.01 5.49 -8.61
CA PHE A 78 8.82 5.63 -10.05
C PHE A 78 9.69 6.76 -10.63
N GLN A 79 9.79 7.87 -9.92
CA GLN A 79 10.64 8.99 -10.33
C GLN A 79 12.12 8.61 -10.36
N LEU A 80 12.60 7.90 -9.34
CA LEU A 80 13.98 7.43 -9.28
C LEU A 80 14.30 6.43 -10.40
N ARG A 81 13.42 5.44 -10.62
CA ARG A 81 13.56 4.48 -11.72
C ARG A 81 13.60 5.18 -13.09
N GLY A 82 12.73 6.17 -13.31
CA GLY A 82 12.75 6.97 -14.53
C GLY A 82 14.04 7.79 -14.70
N ARG A 83 14.64 8.29 -13.60
CA ARG A 83 15.95 8.97 -13.64
C ARG A 83 17.07 8.00 -14.01
N LEU A 84 17.10 6.81 -13.41
CA LEU A 84 18.11 5.78 -13.70
C LEU A 84 18.05 5.29 -15.15
N GLN A 85 16.84 5.13 -15.69
CA GLN A 85 16.66 4.78 -17.11
C GLN A 85 17.22 5.88 -18.02
N ARG A 86 16.98 7.17 -17.70
CA ARG A 86 17.54 8.28 -18.49
C ARG A 86 19.06 8.39 -18.38
N SER A 87 19.64 8.16 -17.20
CA SER A 87 21.10 8.18 -17.06
C SER A 87 21.77 7.04 -17.85
N ASN A 88 21.15 5.86 -17.90
CA ASN A 88 21.66 4.74 -18.70
C ASN A 88 21.56 4.96 -20.22
N VAL A 89 20.66 5.81 -20.71
CA VAL A 89 20.56 6.15 -22.15
C VAL A 89 21.57 7.24 -22.53
N ALA A 90 21.91 8.14 -21.60
CA ALA A 90 22.83 9.25 -21.85
C ALA A 90 24.32 8.84 -21.83
N HIS A 91 24.64 7.66 -21.30
CA HIS A 91 25.98 7.07 -21.39
C HIS A 91 25.98 5.98 -22.46
N PRO A 92 26.35 6.27 -23.72
CA PRO A 92 26.68 5.20 -24.65
C PRO A 92 27.84 4.40 -24.06
N ASN A 93 27.71 3.08 -24.08
CA ASN A 93 28.78 2.15 -23.71
C ASN A 93 29.92 2.34 -24.73
N ASP A 94 31.00 3.01 -24.31
CA ASP A 94 32.22 3.15 -25.10
C ASP A 94 32.93 1.79 -25.09
N ALA A 95 32.63 0.96 -26.09
CA ALA A 95 33.24 -0.33 -26.35
C ALA A 95 33.49 -0.48 -27.85
#